data_AF-A0A316JSN6-F1
#
_entry.id   AF-A0A316JSN6-F1
#
_cell.length_a   1.000
_cell.length_b   1.000
_cell.length_c   1.000
_cell.angle_alpha   90.00
_cell.angle_beta   90.00
_cell.angle_gamma   90.00
#
_symmetry.space_group_name_H-M   'P 1'
#
loop_
_entity.id
_entity.type
_entity.pdbx_description
1 polymer ?
#
loop_
_entity_poly.entity_id
_entity_poly.type
_entity_poly.pdbx_seq_one_letter_code
_entity_poly.pdbx_strand_id
1 'polypeptide(L)'
;MDVSLPQAYLIGLLLLLGTAAVLVARQILRVRRDESALARLEAQAKAGDKSAGDLYELASVQLRKRLYGQATENLKLAAKRASGEPSEAQALIENALGFALAAQSNYSGAIKHYRAALRAKSDYPVALNNLAFALEKQQKSDEAKETYAKVLELDAANKTAKRRLKRLERTAA
;
A
#
# COMPACT_ATOMS: atom_id res chain seq x y z
N MET A 1 -16.02 -41.15 28.46
CA MET A 1 -16.49 -39.99 29.26
C MET A 1 -17.39 -39.19 28.37
N ASP A 2 -18.70 -39.27 28.58
CA ASP A 2 -19.67 -38.52 27.77
C ASP A 2 -19.71 -37.08 28.26
N VAL A 3 -19.25 -36.16 27.40
CA VAL A 3 -19.28 -34.72 27.68
C VAL A 3 -20.74 -34.29 27.68
N SER A 4 -21.24 -33.79 28.81
CA SER A 4 -22.62 -33.31 28.87
C SER A 4 -22.81 -32.07 27.97
N LEU A 5 -24.02 -31.88 27.45
CA LEU A 5 -24.34 -30.73 26.58
C LEU A 5 -23.85 -29.39 27.18
N PRO A 6 -24.05 -29.09 28.49
CA PRO A 6 -23.52 -27.88 29.11
C PRO A 6 -21.98 -27.80 29.13
N GLN A 7 -21.29 -28.92 29.33
CA GLN A 7 -19.82 -28.97 29.30
C GLN A 7 -19.28 -28.73 27.89
N ALA A 8 -19.93 -29.27 26.85
CA ALA A 8 -19.55 -29.01 25.47
C ALA A 8 -19.71 -27.52 25.09
N TYR A 9 -20.79 -26.87 25.55
CA TYR A 9 -20.99 -25.43 25.38
C TYR A 9 -19.90 -24.60 26.08
N LEU A 10 -19.54 -24.95 27.32
CA LEU A 10 -18.47 -24.26 28.05
C LEU A 10 -17.11 -24.41 27.37
N ILE A 11 -16.77 -25.60 26.88
CA ILE A 11 -15.54 -25.83 26.12
C ILE A 11 -15.53 -25.02 24.83
N GLY A 12 -16.64 -25.03 24.07
CA GLY A 12 -16.78 -24.24 22.85
C GLY A 12 -16.64 -22.73 23.10
N LEU A 13 -17.25 -22.23 24.17
CA LEU A 13 -17.15 -20.84 24.58
C LEU A 13 -15.72 -20.45 24.97
N LEU A 14 -15.03 -21.30 25.75
CA LEU A 14 -13.63 -21.06 26.15
C LEU A 14 -12.69 -21.02 24.94
N LEU A 15 -12.88 -21.92 23.96
CA LEU A 15 -12.11 -21.90 22.72
C LEU A 15 -12.38 -20.62 21.91
N LEU A 16 -13.64 -20.19 21.81
CA LEU A 16 -14.02 -18.95 21.13
C LEU A 16 -13.43 -17.71 21.81
N LEU A 17 -13.49 -17.64 23.15
CA LEU A 17 -12.91 -16.54 23.91
C LEU A 17 -11.38 -16.52 23.82
N GLY A 18 -10.73 -17.69 23.91
CA GLY A 18 -9.29 -17.82 23.76
C GLY A 18 -8.80 -17.37 22.38
N THR A 19 -9.48 -17.79 21.31
CA THR A 19 -9.17 -17.34 19.94
C THR A 19 -9.38 -15.83 19.77
N ALA A 20 -10.49 -15.28 20.27
CA ALA A 20 -10.74 -13.85 20.25
C ALA A 20 -9.65 -13.06 21.01
N ALA A 21 -9.26 -13.52 22.19
CA ALA A 21 -8.19 -12.91 23.00
C ALA A 21 -6.85 -12.87 22.26
N VAL A 22 -6.47 -13.96 21.59
CA VAL A 22 -5.24 -14.01 20.77
C VAL A 22 -5.30 -13.02 19.59
N LEU A 23 -6.44 -12.90 18.91
CA LEU A 23 -6.62 -11.95 17.81
C LEU A 23 -6.49 -10.51 18.29
N VAL A 24 -7.16 -10.16 19.40
CA VAL A 24 -7.10 -8.83 20.01
C VAL A 24 -5.69 -8.52 20.50
N ALA A 25 -5.02 -9.45 21.18
CA ALA A 25 -3.64 -9.27 21.63
C ALA A 25 -2.67 -9.04 20.45
N ARG A 26 -2.80 -9.82 19.37
CA ARG A 26 -2.02 -9.61 18.13
C ARG A 26 -2.27 -8.23 17.53
N GLN A 27 -3.52 -7.78 17.53
CA GLN A 27 -3.89 -6.47 17.01
C GLN A 27 -3.31 -5.32 17.84
N ILE A 28 -3.40 -5.41 19.18
CA ILE A 28 -2.85 -4.40 20.09
C ILE A 28 -1.33 -4.32 19.96
N LEU A 29 -0.63 -5.46 19.93
CA LEU A 29 0.82 -5.50 19.77
C LEU A 29 1.25 -4.90 18.42
N ARG A 30 0.48 -5.15 17.35
CA ARG A 30 0.73 -4.54 16.04
C ARG A 30 0.62 -3.02 16.08
N VAL A 31 -0.45 -2.49 16.69
CA VAL A 31 -0.68 -1.04 16.80
C VAL A 31 0.41 -0.37 17.64
N ARG A 32 0.75 -0.92 18.81
CA ARG A 32 1.80 -0.38 19.68
C ARG A 32 3.19 -0.43 19.02
N ARG A 33 3.48 -1.48 18.25
CA ARG A 33 4.73 -1.59 17.49
C ARG A 33 4.81 -0.50 16.41
N ASP A 34 3.70 -0.21 15.74
CA ASP A 34 3.65 0.83 14.70
C ASP A 34 3.77 2.24 15.28
N GLU A 35 3.22 2.49 16.47
CA GLU A 35 3.39 3.75 17.21
C GLU A 35 4.81 3.97 17.70
N SER A 36 5.42 2.94 18.30
CA SER A 36 6.82 3.03 18.76
C SER A 36 7.80 3.17 17.60
N ALA A 37 7.56 2.48 16.48
CA ALA A 37 8.36 2.64 15.26
C ALA A 37 8.24 4.07 14.71
N LEU A 38 7.03 4.62 14.63
CA LEU A 38 6.82 6.00 14.21
C LEU A 38 7.57 6.98 15.11
N ALA A 39 7.43 6.87 16.44
CA ALA A 39 8.10 7.76 17.38
C ALA A 39 9.63 7.69 17.29
N ARG A 40 10.20 6.49 17.11
CA ARG A 40 11.65 6.31 16.92
C ARG A 40 12.13 6.92 15.61
N LEU A 41 11.43 6.64 14.51
CA LEU A 41 11.76 7.17 13.19
C LEU A 41 11.59 8.69 13.14
N GLU A 42 10.58 9.26 13.82
CA GLU A 42 10.41 10.71 13.97
C GLU A 42 11.52 11.34 14.81
N ALA A 43 11.94 10.70 15.91
CA ALA A 43 13.05 11.17 16.73
C ALA A 43 14.39 11.13 15.96
N GLN A 44 14.66 10.03 15.25
CA GLN A 44 15.82 9.90 14.36
C GLN A 44 15.78 10.92 13.21
N ALA A 45 14.60 11.11 12.62
CA ALA A 45 14.37 12.11 11.58
C ALA A 45 14.59 13.55 12.08
N LYS A 46 14.49 13.84 13.38
CA LYS A 46 14.82 15.17 13.93
C LYS A 46 16.32 15.38 14.16
N ALA A 47 17.13 14.32 14.15
CA ALA A 47 18.50 14.34 14.63
C ALA A 47 19.60 14.44 13.55
N GLY A 48 19.27 14.45 12.25
CA GLY A 48 20.29 14.50 11.18
C GLY A 48 19.77 14.75 9.75
N ASP A 49 20.68 14.80 8.78
CA ASP A 49 20.35 14.83 7.34
C ASP A 49 19.82 13.46 6.91
N LYS A 50 18.59 13.43 6.40
CA LYS A 50 17.81 12.20 6.21
C LYS A 50 18.16 11.57 4.86
N SER A 51 18.50 10.29 4.82
CA SER A 51 18.65 9.58 3.54
C SER A 51 17.29 9.39 2.85
N ALA A 52 17.31 9.05 1.55
CA ALA A 52 16.08 8.70 0.82
C ALA A 52 15.40 7.46 1.44
N GLY A 53 16.19 6.49 1.91
CA GLY A 53 15.74 5.28 2.59
C GLY A 53 15.01 5.57 3.90
N ASP A 54 15.62 6.36 4.80
CA ASP A 54 15.02 6.67 6.11
C ASP A 54 13.67 7.38 5.96
N LEU A 55 13.59 8.30 4.99
CA LEU A 55 12.36 9.01 4.65
C LEU A 55 11.28 8.07 4.10
N TYR A 56 11.68 7.12 3.25
CA TYR A 56 10.79 6.11 2.72
C TYR A 56 10.27 5.16 3.81
N GLU A 57 11.12 4.73 4.73
CA GLU A 57 10.73 3.87 5.85
C GLU A 57 9.72 4.57 6.78
N LEU A 58 10.02 5.81 7.16
CA LEU A 58 9.10 6.64 7.96
C LEU A 58 7.76 6.81 7.24
N ALA A 59 7.79 7.18 5.96
CA ALA A 59 6.58 7.33 5.18
C ALA A 59 5.79 6.03 5.04
N SER A 60 6.46 4.88 4.93
CA SER A 60 5.82 3.57 4.87
C SER A 60 5.06 3.24 6.16
N VAL A 61 5.58 3.64 7.32
CA VAL A 61 4.86 3.55 8.60
C VAL A 61 3.65 4.49 8.60
N GLN A 62 3.83 5.73 8.13
CA GLN A 62 2.74 6.71 8.02
C GLN A 62 1.61 6.22 7.10
N LEU A 63 1.95 5.61 5.95
CA LEU A 63 0.99 5.00 5.03
C LEU A 63 0.17 3.89 5.69
N ARG A 64 0.81 2.99 6.46
CA ARG A 64 0.11 1.92 7.20
C ARG A 64 -0.85 2.47 8.24
N LYS A 65 -0.49 3.61 8.85
CA LYS A 65 -1.35 4.35 9.80
C LYS A 65 -2.35 5.30 9.12
N ARG A 66 -2.40 5.31 7.78
CA ARG A 66 -3.26 6.18 6.96
C ARG A 66 -3.01 7.68 7.15
N LEU A 67 -1.81 8.05 7.61
CA LEU A 67 -1.36 9.44 7.77
C LEU A 67 -0.85 9.97 6.41
N TYR A 68 -1.73 9.98 5.40
CA TYR A 68 -1.34 10.20 4.00
C TYR A 68 -0.68 11.55 3.74
N GLY A 69 -1.15 12.63 4.41
CA GLY A 69 -0.53 13.95 4.28
C GLY A 69 0.93 13.97 4.75
N GLN A 70 1.21 13.38 5.92
CA GLN A 70 2.58 13.30 6.44
C GLN A 70 3.46 12.40 5.56
N ALA A 71 2.91 11.27 5.10
CA ALA A 71 3.60 10.37 4.18
C ALA A 71 3.98 11.08 2.88
N THR A 72 3.06 11.88 2.31
CA THR A 72 3.32 12.66 1.09
C THR A 72 4.50 13.62 1.27
N GLU A 73 4.59 14.34 2.38
CA GLU A 73 5.70 15.27 2.60
C GLU A 73 7.05 14.56 2.73
N ASN A 74 7.10 13.46 3.50
CA ASN A 74 8.33 12.67 3.62
C ASN A 74 8.72 11.99 2.29
N LEU A 75 7.75 11.51 1.51
CA LEU A 75 8.00 10.87 0.22
C LEU A 75 8.45 11.85 -0.86
N LYS A 76 7.91 13.08 -0.88
CA LYS A 76 8.44 14.15 -1.75
C LYS A 76 9.91 14.42 -1.45
N LEU A 77 10.25 14.45 -0.17
CA LEU A 77 11.61 14.67 0.28
C LEU A 77 12.51 13.47 -0.05
N ALA A 78 12.00 12.24 0.09
CA ALA A 78 12.69 11.01 -0.28
C ALA A 78 13.00 11.00 -1.79
N ALA A 79 12.00 11.31 -2.63
CA ALA A 79 12.14 11.35 -4.08
C ALA A 79 13.21 12.37 -4.51
N LYS A 80 13.27 13.52 -3.84
CA LYS A 80 14.30 14.55 -4.09
C LYS A 80 15.73 14.07 -3.81
N ARG A 81 15.90 13.16 -2.85
CA ARG A 81 17.19 12.58 -2.47
C ARG A 81 17.51 11.27 -3.17
N ALA A 82 16.55 10.70 -3.91
CA ALA A 82 16.70 9.39 -4.55
C ALA A 82 17.51 9.43 -5.86
N SER A 83 17.98 10.59 -6.33
CA SER A 83 18.66 10.73 -7.63
C SER A 83 19.91 9.87 -7.78
N GLY A 84 20.61 9.56 -6.68
CA GLY A 84 21.78 8.66 -6.66
C GLY A 84 21.47 7.21 -6.26
N GLU A 85 20.21 6.91 -5.95
CA GLU A 85 19.77 5.59 -5.51
C GLU A 85 19.53 4.66 -6.71
N PRO A 86 19.57 3.33 -6.52
CA PRO A 86 19.20 2.37 -7.56
C PRO A 86 17.81 2.64 -8.14
N SER A 87 17.62 2.36 -9.43
CA SER A 87 16.34 2.56 -10.12
C SER A 87 15.16 1.85 -9.44
N GLU A 88 15.41 0.68 -8.82
CA GLU A 88 14.44 -0.04 -7.99
C GLU A 88 13.94 0.83 -6.82
N ALA A 89 14.86 1.46 -6.08
CA ALA A 89 14.52 2.31 -4.94
C ALA A 89 13.77 3.57 -5.38
N GLN A 90 14.20 4.19 -6.50
CA GLN A 90 13.47 5.32 -7.09
C GLN A 90 12.04 4.92 -7.46
N ALA A 91 11.85 3.76 -8.08
CA ALA A 91 10.53 3.25 -8.45
C ALA A 91 9.64 2.99 -7.22
N LEU A 92 10.20 2.43 -6.13
CA LEU A 92 9.49 2.21 -4.88
C LEU A 92 9.01 3.52 -4.25
N ILE A 93 9.88 4.54 -4.19
CA ILE A 93 9.59 5.85 -3.61
C ILE A 93 8.51 6.57 -4.43
N GLU A 94 8.66 6.62 -5.76
CA GLU A 94 7.69 7.26 -6.66
C GLU A 94 6.33 6.56 -6.62
N ASN A 95 6.30 5.22 -6.57
CA ASN A 95 5.05 4.48 -6.42
C ASN A 95 4.38 4.75 -5.06
N ALA A 96 5.14 4.80 -3.97
CA ALA A 96 4.61 5.12 -2.65
C ALA A 96 4.06 6.56 -2.58
N LEU A 97 4.74 7.52 -3.22
CA LEU A 97 4.26 8.90 -3.32
C LEU A 97 2.95 8.98 -4.10
N GLY A 98 2.88 8.27 -5.24
CA GLY A 98 1.65 8.14 -6.01
C GLY A 98 0.51 7.54 -5.18
N PHE A 99 0.81 6.49 -4.39
CA PHE A 99 -0.16 5.86 -3.49
C PHE A 99 -0.68 6.82 -2.42
N ALA A 100 0.20 7.57 -1.77
CA ALA A 100 -0.18 8.56 -0.78
C ALA A 100 -1.14 9.63 -1.36
N LEU A 101 -0.86 10.09 -2.58
CA LEU A 101 -1.68 11.07 -3.28
C LEU A 101 -3.04 10.50 -3.72
N ALA A 102 -3.06 9.28 -4.26
CA ALA A 102 -4.30 8.60 -4.64
C ALA A 102 -5.21 8.37 -3.43
N ALA A 103 -4.65 8.03 -2.27
CA ALA A 103 -5.39 7.89 -1.02
C ALA A 103 -6.03 9.21 -0.53
N GLN A 104 -5.50 10.35 -0.97
CA GLN A 104 -6.05 11.70 -0.76
C GLN A 104 -6.96 12.14 -1.92
N SER A 105 -7.37 11.23 -2.80
CA SER A 105 -8.13 11.50 -4.03
C SER A 105 -7.43 12.44 -5.03
N ASN A 106 -6.15 12.73 -4.85
CA ASN A 106 -5.35 13.47 -5.83
C ASN A 106 -4.83 12.51 -6.91
N TYR A 107 -5.74 12.07 -7.77
CA TYR A 107 -5.42 11.09 -8.82
C TYR A 107 -4.53 11.67 -9.92
N SER A 108 -4.62 12.96 -10.22
CA SER A 108 -3.77 13.61 -11.23
C SER A 108 -2.30 13.64 -10.80
N GLY A 109 -2.04 14.02 -9.55
CA GLY A 109 -0.71 13.91 -8.94
C GLY A 109 -0.24 12.46 -8.87
N ALA A 110 -1.11 11.54 -8.45
CA ALA A 110 -0.77 10.12 -8.37
C ALA A 110 -0.29 9.54 -9.70
N ILE A 111 -0.99 9.83 -10.82
CA ILE A 111 -0.60 9.38 -12.16
C ILE A 111 0.82 9.84 -12.52
N LYS A 112 1.17 11.10 -12.21
CA LYS A 112 2.51 11.63 -12.49
C LYS A 112 3.60 10.79 -11.82
N HIS A 113 3.39 10.44 -10.55
CA HIS A 113 4.34 9.68 -9.76
C HIS A 113 4.36 8.18 -10.11
N TYR A 114 3.21 7.56 -10.43
CA TYR A 114 3.21 6.19 -10.96
C TYR A 114 3.93 6.10 -12.31
N ARG A 115 3.75 7.08 -13.19
CA ARG A 115 4.52 7.15 -14.45
C ARG A 115 6.01 7.38 -14.19
N ALA A 116 6.39 8.11 -13.14
CA ALA A 116 7.78 8.25 -12.72
C ALA A 116 8.36 6.92 -12.24
N ALA A 117 7.62 6.18 -11.42
CA ALA A 117 8.01 4.84 -11.00
C ALA A 117 8.24 3.91 -12.19
N LEU A 118 7.37 3.97 -13.21
CA LEU A 118 7.48 3.17 -14.43
C LEU A 118 8.60 3.62 -15.38
N ARG A 119 9.06 4.88 -15.28
CA ARG A 119 10.28 5.32 -15.98
C ARG A 119 11.55 4.77 -15.33
N ALA A 120 11.55 4.67 -13.99
CA ALA A 120 12.66 4.08 -13.26
C ALA A 120 12.69 2.54 -13.41
N LYS A 121 11.51 1.90 -13.38
CA LYS A 121 11.34 0.46 -13.56
C LYS A 121 10.08 0.14 -14.36
N SER A 122 10.24 -0.21 -15.64
CA SER A 122 9.13 -0.43 -16.57
C SER A 122 8.32 -1.70 -16.26
N ASP A 123 8.96 -2.73 -15.72
CA ASP A 123 8.40 -4.03 -15.35
C ASP A 123 7.93 -4.06 -13.88
N TYR A 124 7.12 -3.07 -13.50
CA TYR A 124 6.62 -2.95 -12.12
C TYR A 124 5.09 -3.11 -12.01
N PRO A 125 4.58 -4.36 -11.87
CA PRO A 125 3.14 -4.66 -11.84
C PRO A 125 2.34 -3.88 -10.78
N VAL A 126 2.96 -3.58 -9.63
CA VAL A 126 2.30 -2.79 -8.57
C VAL A 126 2.05 -1.36 -9.03
N ALA A 127 3.04 -0.69 -9.63
CA ALA A 127 2.89 0.66 -10.15
C ALA A 127 1.91 0.71 -11.35
N LEU A 128 1.93 -0.29 -12.24
CA LEU A 128 0.94 -0.41 -13.32
C LEU A 128 -0.49 -0.55 -12.79
N ASN A 129 -0.72 -1.42 -11.81
CA ASN A 129 -2.03 -1.57 -11.18
C ASN A 129 -2.53 -0.27 -10.55
N ASN A 130 -1.63 0.42 -9.84
CA ASN A 130 -1.95 1.68 -9.18
C ASN A 130 -2.23 2.81 -10.19
N LEU A 131 -1.47 2.85 -11.29
CA LEU A 131 -1.70 3.76 -12.41
C LEU A 131 -3.07 3.50 -13.06
N ALA A 132 -3.38 2.25 -13.39
CA ALA A 132 -4.65 1.86 -14.00
C ALA A 132 -5.84 2.24 -13.11
N PHE A 133 -5.71 2.04 -11.79
CA PHE A 133 -6.73 2.47 -10.83
C PHE A 133 -6.90 3.99 -10.79
N ALA A 134 -5.81 4.76 -10.81
CA ALA A 134 -5.90 6.23 -10.84
C ALA A 134 -6.49 6.76 -12.15
N LEU A 135 -6.23 6.09 -13.28
CA LEU A 135 -6.83 6.38 -14.58
C LEU A 135 -8.34 6.12 -14.58
N GLU A 136 -8.78 4.98 -14.03
CA GLU A 136 -10.20 4.66 -13.82
C GLU A 136 -10.90 5.77 -13.01
N LYS A 137 -10.25 6.26 -11.95
CA LYS A 137 -10.80 7.34 -11.11
C LYS A 137 -10.89 8.69 -11.81
N GLN A 138 -10.15 8.89 -12.89
CA GLN A 138 -10.25 10.04 -13.77
C GLN A 138 -11.11 9.78 -15.02
N GLN A 139 -11.88 8.69 -15.04
CA GLN A 139 -12.75 8.31 -16.17
C GLN A 139 -11.99 8.04 -17.48
N LYS A 140 -10.67 7.82 -17.40
CA LYS A 140 -9.81 7.46 -18.54
C LYS A 140 -9.85 5.95 -18.74
N SER A 141 -11.03 5.44 -19.06
CA SER A 141 -11.34 4.01 -19.07
C SER A 141 -10.50 3.21 -20.06
N ASP A 142 -10.22 3.75 -21.24
CA ASP A 142 -9.44 3.03 -22.26
C ASP A 142 -7.96 2.92 -21.88
N GLU A 143 -7.33 4.03 -21.45
CA GLU A 143 -5.97 4.00 -20.88
C GLU A 143 -5.89 3.04 -19.67
N ALA A 144 -6.93 2.98 -18.83
CA ALA A 144 -6.97 2.08 -17.69
C ALA A 144 -7.03 0.60 -18.13
N LYS A 145 -7.85 0.27 -19.14
CA LYS A 145 -7.94 -1.10 -19.70
C LYS A 145 -6.59 -1.55 -20.25
N GLU A 146 -5.95 -0.74 -21.08
CA GLU A 146 -4.62 -1.02 -21.62
C GLU A 146 -3.59 -1.22 -20.50
N THR A 147 -3.63 -0.38 -19.48
CA THR A 147 -2.69 -0.48 -18.35
C THR A 147 -2.93 -1.75 -17.52
N TYR A 148 -4.19 -2.15 -17.28
CA TYR A 148 -4.48 -3.43 -16.61
C TYR A 148 -4.11 -4.64 -17.48
N ALA A 149 -4.24 -4.56 -18.81
CA ALA A 149 -3.79 -5.62 -19.71
C ALA A 149 -2.27 -5.82 -19.60
N LYS A 150 -1.48 -4.73 -19.57
CA LYS A 150 -0.02 -4.79 -19.32
C LYS A 150 0.35 -5.42 -17.99
N VAL A 151 -0.45 -5.22 -16.94
CA VAL A 151 -0.24 -5.95 -15.66
C VAL A 151 -0.36 -7.45 -15.88
N LEU A 152 -1.35 -7.89 -16.66
CA LEU A 152 -1.62 -9.32 -16.91
C LEU A 152 -0.61 -9.95 -17.88
N GLU A 153 0.05 -9.16 -18.73
CA GLU A 153 1.22 -9.61 -19.51
C GLU A 153 2.41 -9.94 -18.61
N LEU A 154 2.65 -9.17 -17.55
CA LEU A 154 3.75 -9.38 -16.59
C LEU A 154 3.39 -10.39 -15.48
N ASP A 155 2.13 -10.39 -15.04
CA ASP A 155 1.61 -11.23 -13.97
C ASP A 155 0.19 -11.68 -14.33
N ALA A 156 0.09 -12.78 -15.06
CA ALA A 156 -1.18 -13.36 -15.50
C ALA A 156 -2.10 -13.77 -14.34
N ALA A 157 -1.56 -14.00 -13.14
CA ALA A 157 -2.31 -14.37 -11.95
C ALA A 157 -2.83 -13.16 -11.16
N ASN A 158 -2.57 -11.92 -11.61
CA ASN A 158 -2.94 -10.71 -10.90
C ASN A 158 -4.47 -10.55 -10.76
N LYS A 159 -4.99 -10.94 -9.60
CA LYS A 159 -6.44 -10.93 -9.30
C LYS A 159 -7.04 -9.52 -9.39
N THR A 160 -6.26 -8.50 -9.03
CA THR A 160 -6.73 -7.10 -9.06
C THR A 160 -6.95 -6.65 -10.50
N ALA A 161 -5.93 -6.79 -11.37
CA ALA A 161 -6.03 -6.42 -12.77
C ALA A 161 -7.15 -7.20 -13.47
N LYS A 162 -7.19 -8.53 -13.32
CA LYS A 162 -8.21 -9.38 -13.94
C LYS A 162 -9.64 -8.95 -13.58
N ARG A 163 -9.90 -8.66 -12.30
CA ARG A 163 -11.23 -8.22 -11.84
C ARG A 163 -11.58 -6.82 -12.35
N ARG A 164 -10.62 -5.89 -12.34
CA ARG A 164 -10.83 -4.50 -12.73
C ARG A 164 -11.04 -4.37 -14.24
N LEU A 165 -10.21 -5.03 -15.04
CA LEU A 165 -10.31 -5.07 -16.50
C LEU A 165 -11.67 -5.62 -16.96
N LYS A 166 -12.05 -6.80 -16.45
CA LYS A 166 -13.35 -7.42 -16.74
C LYS A 166 -14.54 -6.50 -16.43
N ARG A 167 -14.44 -5.68 -15.38
CA ARG A 167 -15.50 -4.72 -15.04
C ARG A 167 -15.55 -3.57 -16.05
N LEU A 168 -14.40 -3.02 -16.44
CA LEU A 168 -14.31 -1.92 -17.41
C LEU A 168 -14.79 -2.33 -18.81
N GLU A 169 -14.55 -3.57 -19.21
CA GLU A 169 -15.06 -4.13 -20.48
C GLU A 169 -16.58 -4.26 -20.47
N ARG A 170 -17.17 -4.67 -19.35
CA ARG A 170 -18.63 -4.83 -19.20
C ARG A 170 -19.40 -3.51 -19.19
N THR A 171 -18.79 -2.43 -18.72
CA THR A 171 -19.42 -1.11 -18.65
C THR A 171 -19.35 -0.33 -19.97
N ALA A 172 -18.62 -0.85 -20.97
CA ALA A 172 -18.50 -0.24 -22.29
C ALA A 172 -19.37 -0.93 -23.37
N ALA A 173 -20.10 -1.98 -22.98
CA ALA A 173 -21.08 -2.69 -23.79
C ALA A 173 -22.49 -2.33 -23.32
#